data_AF-A0A7X7ZDN8-F1
#
_entry.id   AF-A0A7X7ZDN8-F1
#
_cell.length_a   1.000
_cell.length_b   1.000
_cell.length_c   1.000
_cell.angle_alpha   90.00
_cell.angle_beta   90.00
_cell.angle_gamma   90.00
#
_symmetry.space_group_name_H-M   'P 1'
#
loop_
_entity.id
_entity.type
_entity.pdbx_description
1 polymer ?
#
loop_
_entity_poly.entity_id
_entity_poly.type
_entity_poly.pdbx_seq_one_letter_code
_entity_poly.pdbx_strand_id
1 'polypeptide(L)'
;MTIGQKLRIFGEEKFGSVSKLAEAIDMKPSSFYKYLNDETTPGGDILSKLLRLGCDLNWLLSQDDTSPPANHIFIDKIKQLEEENRLLRDNISHISSLTQAVIKSKKNRKRNN
;
A
#
# COMPACT_ATOMS: atom_id res chain seq x y z
N MET A 1 -2.75 -11.03 22.13
CA MET A 1 -3.59 -11.01 20.92
C MET A 1 -3.31 -12.28 20.16
N THR A 2 -4.35 -13.04 19.83
CA THR A 2 -4.19 -14.29 19.09
C THR A 2 -4.05 -14.04 17.58
N ILE A 3 -3.62 -15.06 16.83
CA ILE A 3 -3.57 -15.01 15.36
C ILE A 3 -4.98 -14.75 14.82
N GLY A 4 -6.00 -15.41 15.37
CA GLY A 4 -7.38 -15.20 14.98
C GLY A 4 -7.86 -13.75 15.17
N GLN A 5 -7.48 -13.12 16.28
CA GLN A 5 -7.77 -11.70 16.54
C GLN A 5 -7.06 -10.79 15.53
N LYS A 6 -5.79 -11.06 15.22
CA LYS A 6 -5.01 -10.30 14.22
C LYS A 6 -5.59 -10.45 12.81
N LEU A 7 -6.01 -11.66 12.43
CA LEU A 7 -6.70 -11.90 11.16
C LEU A 7 -8.04 -11.15 11.07
N ARG A 8 -8.78 -11.08 12.18
CA ARG A 8 -10.02 -10.29 12.23
C ARG A 8 -9.75 -8.81 11.98
N ILE A 9 -8.76 -8.22 12.67
CA ILE A 9 -8.38 -6.82 12.46
C ILE A 9 -7.96 -6.58 11.01
N PHE A 10 -7.07 -7.41 10.48
CA PHE A 10 -6.63 -7.29 9.09
C PHE A 10 -7.80 -7.36 8.10
N GLY A 11 -8.74 -8.30 8.31
CA GLY A 11 -9.92 -8.46 7.47
C GLY A 11 -10.87 -7.26 7.53
N GLU A 12 -11.13 -6.74 8.72
CA GLU A 12 -11.99 -5.56 8.91
C GLU A 12 -11.35 -4.30 8.32
N GLU A 13 -10.07 -4.03 8.60
CA GLU A 13 -9.39 -2.83 8.12
C GLU A 13 -9.21 -2.81 6.60
N LYS A 14 -8.83 -3.96 6.01
CA LYS A 14 -8.49 -4.01 4.59
C LYS A 14 -9.68 -4.30 3.68
N PHE A 15 -10.61 -5.14 4.13
CA PHE A 15 -11.71 -5.63 3.30
C PHE A 15 -13.09 -5.22 3.81
N GLY A 16 -13.18 -4.60 5.00
CA GLY A 16 -14.44 -4.20 5.63
C GLY A 16 -15.28 -5.36 6.14
N SER A 17 -14.76 -6.60 6.06
CA SER A 17 -15.35 -7.79 6.68
C SER A 17 -14.38 -8.97 6.58
N VAL A 18 -14.45 -9.86 7.56
CA VAL A 18 -13.65 -11.09 7.52
C VAL A 18 -14.08 -12.08 6.43
N SER A 19 -15.35 -12.09 6.04
CA SER A 19 -15.84 -12.95 4.93
C SER A 19 -15.18 -12.59 3.60
N LYS A 20 -15.00 -11.29 3.32
CA LYS A 20 -14.31 -10.83 2.11
C LYS A 20 -12.82 -11.17 2.13
N LEU A 21 -12.18 -11.18 3.30
CA LEU A 21 -10.82 -11.68 3.44
C LEU A 21 -10.73 -13.17 3.09
N ALA A 22 -11.68 -13.99 3.57
CA ALA A 22 -11.73 -15.42 3.25
C ALA A 22 -11.87 -15.65 1.73
N GLU A 23 -12.77 -14.90 1.09
CA GLU A 23 -12.94 -14.93 -0.36
C GLU A 23 -11.65 -14.50 -1.09
N ALA A 24 -10.97 -13.46 -0.62
CA ALA A 24 -9.74 -12.95 -1.22
C ALA A 24 -8.55 -13.91 -1.16
N ILE A 25 -8.56 -14.90 -0.25
CA ILE A 25 -7.57 -15.99 -0.18
C ILE A 25 -8.08 -17.31 -0.77
N ASP A 26 -9.16 -17.26 -1.55
CA ASP A 26 -9.82 -18.41 -2.19
C ASP A 26 -10.29 -19.47 -1.18
N MET A 27 -10.80 -19.04 -0.02
CA MET A 27 -11.34 -19.90 1.03
C MET A 27 -12.83 -19.65 1.27
N LYS A 28 -13.57 -20.72 1.58
CA LYS A 28 -14.93 -20.58 2.10
C LYS A 28 -14.88 -19.93 3.49
N PRO A 29 -15.76 -18.96 3.80
CA PRO A 29 -15.80 -18.31 5.11
C PRO A 29 -15.81 -19.30 6.27
N SER A 30 -16.64 -20.34 6.19
CA SER A 30 -16.73 -21.39 7.23
C SER A 30 -15.41 -22.11 7.52
N SER A 31 -14.57 -22.30 6.51
CA SER A 31 -13.24 -22.89 6.70
C SER A 31 -12.25 -21.88 7.28
N PHE A 32 -12.40 -20.61 6.92
CA PHE A 32 -11.57 -19.53 7.43
C PHE A 32 -11.84 -19.21 8.91
N TYR A 33 -13.09 -19.34 9.37
CA TYR A 33 -13.47 -19.13 10.77
C TYR A 33 -12.68 -19.99 11.77
N LYS A 34 -12.17 -21.16 11.34
CA LYS A 34 -11.29 -22.00 12.17
C LYS A 34 -10.00 -21.30 12.58
N TYR A 35 -9.44 -20.47 11.70
CA TYR A 35 -8.26 -19.66 12.04
C TYR A 35 -8.62 -18.50 12.97
N LEU A 36 -9.82 -17.93 12.82
CA LEU A 36 -10.31 -16.82 13.66
C LEU A 36 -10.59 -17.25 15.10
N ASN A 37 -11.01 -18.50 15.28
CA ASN A 37 -11.28 -19.12 16.57
C ASN A 37 -10.02 -19.79 17.17
N ASP A 38 -8.87 -19.65 16.52
CA ASP A 38 -7.60 -20.30 16.92
C ASP A 38 -7.68 -21.85 16.99
N GLU A 39 -8.66 -22.46 16.30
CA GLU A 39 -8.81 -23.93 16.18
C GLU A 39 -7.75 -24.55 15.26
N THR A 40 -7.14 -23.75 14.40
CA THR A 40 -6.11 -24.18 13.45
C THR A 40 -5.12 -23.05 13.22
N THR A 41 -3.84 -23.39 13.06
CA THR A 41 -2.79 -22.41 12.72
C THR A 41 -2.63 -22.31 11.20
N PRO A 42 -2.51 -21.10 10.61
CA PRO A 42 -2.26 -20.95 9.18
C PRO A 42 -0.95 -21.62 8.74
N GLY A 43 -1.04 -22.53 7.77
CA GLY A 43 0.13 -23.12 7.12
C GLY A 43 0.77 -22.20 6.08
N GLY A 44 1.88 -22.64 5.48
CA GLY A 44 2.66 -21.85 4.52
C GLY A 44 1.89 -21.35 3.29
N ASP A 45 0.91 -22.12 2.79
CA ASP A 45 0.05 -21.68 1.67
C ASP A 45 -0.81 -20.47 2.05
N ILE A 46 -1.48 -20.55 3.20
CA ILE A 46 -2.32 -19.46 3.71
C ILE A 46 -1.48 -18.23 4.03
N LEU A 47 -0.33 -18.41 4.68
CA LEU A 47 0.60 -17.31 4.96
C LEU A 47 1.09 -16.63 3.67
N SER A 48 1.37 -17.40 2.62
CA SER A 48 1.78 -16.84 1.32
C SER A 48 0.67 -16.01 0.67
N LYS A 49 -0.59 -16.46 0.79
CA LYS A 49 -1.75 -15.71 0.30
C LYS A 49 -1.97 -14.42 1.10
N LEU A 50 -1.90 -14.50 2.42
CA LEU A 50 -2.00 -13.32 3.30
C LEU A 50 -0.90 -12.30 2.99
N LEU A 51 0.33 -12.74 2.78
CA LEU A 51 1.45 -11.86 2.39
C LEU A 51 1.19 -11.17 1.04
N ARG A 52 0.68 -11.88 0.04
CA ARG A 52 0.30 -11.29 -1.27
C ARG A 52 -0.81 -10.27 -1.14
N LEU A 53 -1.74 -10.49 -0.22
CA LEU A 53 -2.75 -9.51 0.16
C LEU A 53 -2.19 -8.41 1.06
N GLY A 54 -0.88 -8.32 1.28
CA GLY A 54 -0.24 -7.25 2.05
C GLY A 54 -0.44 -7.34 3.56
N CYS A 55 -0.69 -8.54 4.09
CA CYS A 55 -0.61 -8.80 5.52
C CYS A 55 0.86 -8.85 5.95
N ASP A 56 1.22 -8.15 7.03
CA ASP A 56 2.54 -8.27 7.64
C ASP A 56 2.61 -9.56 8.47
N LEU A 57 3.36 -10.54 7.97
CA LEU A 57 3.51 -11.83 8.65
C LEU A 57 4.29 -11.74 9.96
N ASN A 58 5.22 -10.78 10.10
CA ASN A 58 5.96 -10.60 11.35
C ASN A 58 5.01 -10.10 12.44
N TRP A 59 4.13 -9.17 12.11
CA TRP A 59 3.08 -8.74 13.03
C TRP A 59 2.07 -9.86 13.32
N LEU A 60 1.61 -10.56 12.29
CA LEU A 60 0.63 -11.64 12.42
C LEU A 60 1.12 -12.74 13.36
N LEU A 61 2.39 -13.12 13.27
CA LEU A 61 3.02 -14.20 14.04
C LEU A 61 3.72 -13.72 15.32
N SER A 62 3.84 -12.41 15.52
CA SER A 62 4.39 -11.84 16.75
C SER A 62 3.50 -12.14 17.95
N GLN A 63 4.11 -12.24 19.13
CA GLN A 63 3.42 -12.32 20.43
C GLN A 63 2.94 -10.94 20.92
N ASP A 64 3.33 -9.85 20.24
CA ASP A 64 3.01 -8.49 20.64
C ASP A 64 1.55 -8.13 20.37
N ASP A 65 1.00 -7.33 21.29
CA ASP A 65 -0.35 -6.76 21.27
C ASP A 65 -0.41 -5.41 20.55
N THR A 66 0.64 -5.05 19.83
CA THR A 66 0.70 -3.81 19.08
C THR A 66 -0.26 -3.89 17.88
N SER A 67 -0.87 -2.74 17.54
CA SER A 67 -1.72 -2.65 16.35
C SER A 67 -0.94 -3.08 15.11
N PRO A 68 -1.61 -3.51 14.02
CA PRO A 68 -0.91 -3.82 12.78
C PRO A 68 0.04 -2.68 12.44
N PRO A 69 1.33 -2.95 12.18
CA PRO A 69 2.27 -1.91 11.81
C PRO A 69 1.70 -1.27 10.56
N ALA A 70 1.29 -0.01 10.67
CA ALA A 70 0.59 0.71 9.62
C ALA A 70 1.30 0.49 8.28
N ASN A 71 0.74 -0.39 7.45
CA ASN A 71 1.02 -0.56 6.03
C ASN A 71 2.48 -0.30 5.59
N HIS A 72 3.47 -1.05 6.10
CA HIS A 72 4.89 -0.87 5.70
C HIS A 72 5.10 -0.97 4.17
N ILE A 73 4.35 -1.84 3.48
CA ILE A 73 4.43 -2.00 2.02
C ILE A 73 3.94 -0.75 1.27
N PHE A 74 2.92 -0.07 1.80
CA PHE A 74 2.44 1.17 1.18
C PHE A 74 3.33 2.35 1.52
N ILE A 75 3.96 2.38 2.71
CA ILE A 75 4.87 3.46 3.10
C ILE A 75 6.05 3.55 2.14
N ASP A 76 6.69 2.44 1.78
CA ASP A 76 7.83 2.47 0.86
C ASP A 76 7.42 2.88 -0.55
N LYS A 77 6.26 2.41 -1.02
CA LYS A 77 5.73 2.83 -2.32
C LYS A 77 5.29 4.29 -2.33
N ILE A 78 4.71 4.78 -1.24
CA ILE A 78 4.35 6.19 -1.04
C ILE A 78 5.61 7.05 -1.09
N LYS A 79 6.67 6.69 -0.34
CA LYS A 79 7.95 7.41 -0.37
C LYS A 79 8.55 7.49 -1.77
N GLN A 80 8.55 6.38 -2.51
CA GLN A 80 9.00 6.38 -3.90
C GLN A 80 8.16 7.30 -4.79
N LEU A 81 6.83 7.21 -4.68
CA LEU A 81 5.92 8.03 -5.46
C LEU A 81 6.00 9.52 -5.11
N GLU A 82 6.26 9.86 -3.86
CA GLU A 82 6.49 11.23 -3.41
C GLU A 82 7.78 11.80 -4.00
N GLU A 83 8.86 11.01 -4.01
CA GLU A 83 10.13 11.39 -4.62
C GLU A 83 10.00 11.58 -6.14
N GLU A 84 9.35 10.64 -6.84
CA GLU A 84 9.05 10.77 -8.26
C GLU A 84 8.23 12.04 -8.55
N ASN A 85 7.21 12.33 -7.74
CA ASN A 85 6.42 13.57 -7.87
C ASN A 85 7.26 14.82 -7.65
N ARG A 86 8.19 14.80 -6.69
CA ARG A 86 9.09 15.93 -6.44
C ARG A 86 9.95 16.21 -7.68
N LEU A 87 10.59 15.18 -8.23
CA LEU A 87 11.42 15.30 -9.43
C LEU A 87 10.62 15.77 -10.64
N LEU A 88 9.39 15.26 -10.82
CA LEU A 88 8.51 15.69 -11.90
C LEU A 88 8.14 17.18 -11.76
N ARG A 89 7.84 17.65 -10.55
CA ARG A 89 7.54 19.07 -10.30
C ARG A 89 8.73 19.99 -10.57
N ASP A 90 9.93 19.55 -10.21
CA ASP A 90 11.16 20.30 -10.48
C ASP A 90 11.41 20.41 -12.00
N ASN A 91 11.26 19.30 -12.71
CA ASN A 91 11.39 19.26 -14.17
C ASN A 91 10.36 20.15 -14.87
N ILE A 92 9.10 20.11 -14.44
CA ILE A 92 8.04 20.98 -14.97
C ILE A 92 8.37 22.46 -14.72
N SER A 93 8.89 22.79 -13.53
CA SER A 93 9.29 24.16 -13.19
C SER A 93 10.40 24.66 -14.12
N HIS A 94 11.41 23.83 -14.40
CA HIS A 94 12.48 24.17 -15.31
C HIS A 94 11.98 24.37 -16.76
N ILE A 95 11.13 23.45 -17.26
CA ILE A 95 10.51 23.57 -18.58
C ILE A 95 9.68 24.86 -18.70
N SER A 96 8.94 25.22 -17.65
CA SER A 96 8.18 26.46 -17.58
C SER A 96 9.08 27.70 -17.72
N SER A 97 10.18 27.76 -16.97
CA SER A 97 11.15 28.85 -17.07
C SER A 97 11.78 28.97 -18.47
N LEU A 98 12.18 27.85 -19.07
CA LEU A 98 12.73 27.82 -20.43
C LEU A 98 11.69 28.29 -21.47
N THR A 99 10.45 27.86 -21.33
CA THR A 99 9.35 28.27 -22.22
C THR A 99 9.13 29.78 -22.15
N GLN A 100 9.12 30.37 -20.95
CA GLN A 100 9.03 31.82 -20.77
C GLN A 100 10.20 32.57 -21.38
N ALA A 101 11.43 32.06 -21.24
CA ALA A 101 12.62 32.65 -21.85
C ALA A 101 12.55 32.64 -23.39
N VAL A 102 12.07 31.55 -24.00
CA VAL A 102 11.87 31.44 -25.45
C VAL A 102 10.77 32.39 -25.95
N ILE A 103 9.66 32.50 -25.22
CA ILE A 103 8.59 33.44 -25.55
C ILE A 103 9.13 34.89 -25.53
N LYS A 104 9.91 35.24 -24.50
CA LYS A 104 10.54 36.56 -24.37
C LYS A 104 11.52 36.83 -25.52
N SER A 105 12.34 35.84 -25.89
CA SER A 105 13.33 36.00 -26.98
C SER A 105 12.65 36.18 -28.35
N LYS A 106 11.56 35.44 -28.63
CA LYS A 106 10.74 35.64 -29.85
C LYS A 106 10.08 37.03 -29.91
N LYS A 107 9.58 37.54 -28.78
CA LYS A 107 8.98 38.89 -28.71
C LYS A 107 10.01 39.99 -29.00
N ASN A 108 11.24 39.84 -28.50
CA ASN A 108 12.32 40.79 -28.76
C ASN A 108 12.77 40.76 -30.23
N ARG A 109 12.85 39.58 -30.86
CA ARG A 109 13.18 39.47 -32.30
C ARG A 109 12.15 40.13 -33.21
N LYS A 110 10.85 40.06 -32.90
CA LYS A 110 9.79 40.73 -33.68
C LYS A 110 9.77 42.26 -33.57
N ARG A 111 10.43 42.85 -32.57
CA ARG A 111 10.49 44.31 -32.37
C ARG A 111 11.66 44.99 -33.06
N ASN A 112 12.66 44.23 -33.50
CA ASN A 112 13.89 44.73 -34.12
C ASN A 112 13.92 44.53 -35.65
N ASN A 113 12.82 44.07 -36.24
CA ASN A 113 12.54 44.00 -37.68
C ASN A 113 11.34 44.89 -37.98
#